data_AF-A0A3D2S973-F1
#
_entry.id   AF-A0A3D2S973-F1
#
_cell.length_a   1.000
_cell.length_b   1.000
_cell.length_c   1.000
_cell.angle_alpha   90.00
_cell.angle_beta   90.00
_cell.angle_gamma   90.00
#
_symmetry.space_group_name_H-M   'P 1'
#
loop_
_entity.id
_entity.type
_entity.pdbx_description
1 polymer ?
#
loop_
_entity_poly.entity_id
_entity_poly.type
_entity_poly.pdbx_seq_one_letter_code
_entity_poly.pdbx_strand_id
1 'polypeptide(L)'
;MYDSDDSKNLIKNIIREMGLNDKTYKASSVHYRISLAKNNLINHQEYPLQTELVQEDEAYGRPKVADIYKEYAKRCFRAGAMDFDDLLLKTHELLESVPEVLYKYQHRFKHVLIDEFQDTNFLQYSIVKKLADVHQNICVVGDDAQSI
;
A
#
# COMPACT_ATOMS: atom_id res chain seq x y z
N MET A 1 10.33 -11.24 -2.83
CA MET A 1 9.88 -9.84 -2.68
C MET A 1 10.12 -9.17 -4.01
N TYR A 2 9.12 -8.49 -4.57
CA TYR A 2 9.29 -7.76 -5.82
C TYR A 2 9.87 -6.38 -5.54
N ASP A 3 10.83 -5.98 -6.36
CA ASP A 3 11.26 -4.59 -6.42
C ASP A 3 10.31 -3.76 -7.33
N SER A 4 10.62 -2.47 -7.49
CA SER A 4 9.79 -1.58 -8.29
C SER A 4 9.71 -2.00 -9.77
N ASP A 5 10.76 -2.62 -10.31
CA ASP A 5 10.82 -2.98 -11.72
C ASP A 5 10.11 -4.31 -11.98
N ASP A 6 10.23 -5.29 -11.07
CA ASP A 6 9.42 -6.50 -11.07
C ASP A 6 7.92 -6.17 -11.06
N SER A 7 7.49 -5.28 -10.16
CA SER A 7 6.09 -4.86 -10.03
C SER A 7 5.59 -4.15 -11.29
N LYS A 8 6.37 -3.22 -11.85
CA LYS A 8 6.04 -2.55 -13.12
C LYS A 8 5.98 -3.53 -14.29
N ASN A 9 6.89 -4.49 -14.36
CA ASN A 9 6.91 -5.51 -15.42
C ASN A 9 5.67 -6.40 -15.35
N LEU A 10 5.27 -6.81 -14.14
CA LEU A 10 4.03 -7.57 -13.95
C LEU A 10 2.80 -6.77 -14.37
N ILE A 11 2.71 -5.50 -13.97
CA ILE A 11 1.62 -4.59 -14.37
C ILE A 11 1.59 -4.42 -15.89
N LYS A 12 2.75 -4.22 -16.54
CA LYS A 12 2.85 -4.12 -18.00
C LYS A 12 2.31 -5.37 -18.70
N ASN A 13 2.62 -6.56 -18.18
CA ASN A 13 2.09 -7.82 -18.71
C ASN A 13 0.57 -7.89 -18.56
N ILE A 14 0.03 -7.53 -17.39
CA ILE A 14 -1.42 -7.48 -17.14
C ILE A 14 -2.12 -6.54 -18.14
N ILE A 15 -1.60 -5.32 -18.34
CA ILE A 15 -2.13 -4.33 -19.28
C ILE A 15 -2.20 -4.92 -20.70
N ARG A 16 -1.13 -5.57 -21.14
CA ARG A 16 -1.05 -6.20 -22.47
C ARG A 16 -2.05 -7.34 -22.61
N GLU A 17 -2.16 -8.21 -21.61
CA GLU A 17 -3.07 -9.36 -21.62
C GLU A 17 -4.55 -8.93 -21.57
N MET A 18 -4.86 -7.81 -20.92
CA MET A 18 -6.20 -7.20 -20.92
C MET A 18 -6.53 -6.44 -22.22
N GLY A 19 -5.59 -6.36 -23.18
CA GLY A 19 -5.78 -5.62 -24.43
C GLY A 19 -5.89 -4.10 -24.25
N LEU A 20 -5.31 -3.56 -23.18
CA LEU A 20 -5.36 -2.13 -22.87
C LEU A 20 -4.23 -1.35 -23.57
N ASN A 21 -4.47 -0.08 -23.87
CA ASN A 21 -3.49 0.80 -24.50
C ASN A 21 -2.36 1.17 -23.52
N ASP A 22 -1.13 0.80 -23.83
CA ASP A 22 0.07 1.01 -22.99
C ASP A 22 0.52 2.48 -22.89
N LYS A 23 0.09 3.34 -23.82
CA LYS A 23 0.31 4.79 -23.76
C LYS A 23 -0.61 5.45 -22.75
N THR A 24 -1.83 4.94 -22.62
CA THR A 24 -2.84 5.41 -21.65
C THR A 24 -2.57 4.80 -20.28
N TYR A 25 -2.40 3.48 -20.23
CA TYR A 25 -2.06 2.73 -19.03
C TYR A 25 -0.55 2.54 -18.94
N LYS A 26 0.19 3.63 -18.72
CA LYS A 26 1.64 3.49 -18.48
C LYS A 26 1.86 2.69 -17.20
N ALA A 27 2.67 1.62 -17.27
CA ALA A 27 2.89 0.72 -16.14
C ALA A 27 3.41 1.43 -14.89
N SER A 28 4.30 2.43 -15.05
CA SER A 28 4.78 3.27 -13.94
C SER A 28 3.66 4.09 -13.30
N SER A 29 2.78 4.69 -14.09
CA SER A 29 1.65 5.49 -13.60
C SER A 29 0.61 4.63 -12.89
N VAL A 30 0.35 3.42 -13.39
CA VAL A 30 -0.55 2.46 -12.74
C VAL A 30 0.07 1.92 -11.45
N HIS A 31 1.36 1.57 -11.47
CA HIS A 31 2.10 1.17 -10.26
C HIS A 31 2.04 2.23 -9.17
N TYR A 32 2.32 3.49 -9.52
CA TYR A 32 2.22 4.62 -8.59
C TYR A 32 0.79 4.77 -8.02
N ARG A 33 -0.24 4.65 -8.85
CA ARG A 33 -1.63 4.72 -8.41
C ARG A 33 -2.00 3.61 -7.43
N ILE A 34 -1.54 2.37 -7.67
CA ILE A 34 -1.70 1.25 -6.76
C ILE A 34 -0.96 1.49 -5.44
N SER A 35 0.29 1.97 -5.51
CA SER A 35 1.10 2.31 -4.34
C SER A 35 0.42 3.37 -3.46
N LEU A 36 -0.08 4.45 -4.06
CA LEU A 36 -0.86 5.47 -3.35
C LEU A 36 -2.10 4.89 -2.66
N ALA A 37 -2.82 3.99 -3.32
CA ALA A 37 -3.98 3.35 -2.70
C ALA A 37 -3.58 2.52 -1.49
N LYS A 38 -2.55 1.67 -1.61
CA LYS A 38 -2.02 0.88 -0.49
C LYS A 38 -1.59 1.75 0.68
N ASN A 39 -0.86 2.83 0.41
CA ASN A 39 -0.38 3.78 1.42
C ASN A 39 -1.51 4.55 2.13
N ASN A 40 -2.72 4.56 1.56
CA ASN A 40 -3.94 5.08 2.16
C ASN A 40 -4.87 3.97 2.70
N LEU A 41 -4.32 2.77 2.98
CA LEU A 41 -5.05 1.61 3.48
C LEU A 41 -6.13 1.04 2.54
N ILE A 42 -6.03 1.30 1.23
CA ILE A 42 -7.01 0.82 0.25
C ILE A 42 -6.47 -0.42 -0.45
N ASN A 43 -7.04 -1.58 -0.13
CA ASN A 43 -6.72 -2.84 -0.79
C ASN A 43 -7.46 -2.99 -2.13
N HIS A 44 -7.12 -4.04 -2.88
CA HIS A 44 -7.71 -4.28 -4.21
C HIS A 44 -9.21 -4.61 -4.21
N GLN A 45 -9.79 -4.99 -3.06
CA GLN A 45 -11.23 -5.25 -2.90
C GLN A 45 -11.99 -3.96 -2.60
N GLU A 46 -11.36 -3.03 -1.88
CA GLU A 46 -11.91 -1.73 -1.49
C GLU A 46 -11.76 -0.67 -2.58
N TYR A 47 -10.70 -0.73 -3.39
CA TYR A 47 -10.43 0.21 -4.48
C TYR A 47 -11.67 0.52 -5.36
N PRO A 48 -12.43 -0.47 -5.89
CA PRO A 48 -13.60 -0.18 -6.70
C PRO A 48 -14.75 0.51 -5.95
N LEU A 49 -14.73 0.54 -4.62
CA LEU A 49 -15.71 1.23 -3.78
C LEU A 49 -15.32 2.70 -3.54
N GLN A 50 -14.10 3.10 -3.90
CA GLN A 50 -13.60 4.47 -3.74
C GLN A 50 -14.05 5.33 -4.93
N THR A 51 -15.27 5.86 -4.84
CA THR A 51 -15.92 6.64 -5.91
C THR A 51 -15.02 7.72 -6.49
N GLU A 52 -14.36 8.51 -5.64
CA GLU A 52 -13.48 9.60 -6.08
C GLU A 52 -12.29 9.08 -6.90
N LEU A 53 -11.65 8.00 -6.44
CA LEU A 53 -10.50 7.42 -7.14
C LEU A 53 -10.91 6.83 -8.50
N VAL A 54 -12.04 6.15 -8.55
CA VAL A 54 -12.57 5.55 -9.79
C VAL A 54 -12.96 6.64 -10.79
N GLN A 55 -13.65 7.69 -10.36
CA GLN A 55 -14.01 8.83 -11.22
C GLN A 55 -12.78 9.57 -11.74
N GLU A 56 -11.76 9.75 -10.91
CA GLU A 56 -10.49 10.34 -11.31
C GLU A 56 -9.81 9.47 -12.39
N ASP A 57 -9.71 8.16 -12.16
CA ASP A 57 -9.15 7.23 -13.14
C ASP A 57 -9.90 7.28 -14.48
N GLU A 58 -11.23 7.31 -14.44
CA GLU A 58 -12.10 7.49 -15.62
C GLU A 58 -11.82 8.81 -16.35
N ALA A 59 -11.73 9.92 -15.62
CA ALA A 59 -11.44 11.24 -16.19
C ALA A 59 -10.07 11.29 -16.88
N TYR A 60 -9.09 10.54 -16.38
CA TYR A 60 -7.79 10.35 -17.03
C TYR A 60 -7.78 9.28 -18.14
N GLY A 61 -8.95 8.76 -18.53
CA GLY A 61 -9.09 7.75 -19.58
C GLY A 61 -8.61 6.35 -19.17
N ARG A 62 -8.53 6.07 -17.86
CA ARG A 62 -8.04 4.82 -17.27
C ARG A 62 -9.10 4.08 -16.42
N PRO A 63 -10.35 3.84 -16.89
CA PRO A 63 -11.41 3.18 -16.12
C PRO A 63 -11.06 1.79 -15.56
N LYS A 64 -9.99 1.14 -16.05
CA LYS A 64 -9.62 -0.24 -15.73
C LYS A 64 -8.56 -0.39 -14.65
N VAL A 65 -8.18 0.68 -13.93
CA VAL A 65 -7.17 0.59 -12.85
C VAL A 65 -7.59 -0.37 -11.75
N ALA A 66 -8.87 -0.37 -11.33
CA ALA A 66 -9.37 -1.30 -10.31
C ALA A 66 -9.22 -2.78 -10.75
N ASP A 67 -9.54 -3.07 -12.02
CA ASP A 67 -9.39 -4.41 -12.60
C ASP A 67 -7.92 -4.83 -12.65
N ILE A 68 -7.02 -3.91 -13.04
CA ILE A 68 -5.56 -4.16 -13.06
C ILE A 68 -5.04 -4.44 -11.64
N TYR A 69 -5.44 -3.64 -10.64
CA TYR A 69 -5.00 -3.81 -9.26
C TYR A 69 -5.45 -5.17 -8.70
N LYS A 70 -6.69 -5.57 -8.97
CA LYS A 70 -7.20 -6.88 -8.57
C LYS A 70 -6.41 -8.03 -9.19
N GLU A 71 -6.11 -7.97 -10.49
CA GLU A 71 -5.33 -9.03 -11.15
C GLU A 71 -3.86 -9.02 -10.69
N TYR A 72 -3.29 -7.84 -10.43
CA TYR A 72 -1.95 -7.69 -9.85
C TYR A 72 -1.84 -8.39 -8.50
N ALA A 73 -2.71 -8.04 -7.55
CA ALA A 73 -2.75 -8.66 -6.22
C ALA A 73 -2.93 -10.18 -6.30
N LYS A 74 -3.81 -10.66 -7.19
CA LYS A 74 -4.03 -12.09 -7.43
C LYS A 74 -2.78 -12.81 -7.96
N ARG A 75 -1.99 -12.16 -8.83
CA ARG A 75 -0.74 -12.74 -9.35
C ARG A 75 0.36 -12.76 -8.29
N CYS A 76 0.52 -11.68 -7.53
CA CYS A 76 1.43 -11.64 -6.38
C CYS A 76 1.12 -12.78 -5.40
N PHE A 77 -0.15 -12.93 -5.01
CA PHE A 77 -0.59 -14.01 -4.12
C PHE A 77 -0.25 -15.41 -4.67
N ARG A 78 -0.58 -15.68 -5.95
CA ARG A 78 -0.26 -16.99 -6.59
C ARG A 78 1.24 -17.27 -6.66
N ALA A 79 2.05 -16.24 -6.80
CA ALA A 79 3.50 -16.35 -6.84
C ALA A 79 4.15 -16.43 -5.45
N GLY A 80 3.36 -16.30 -4.36
CA GLY A 80 3.92 -16.14 -3.02
C GLY A 80 4.77 -14.86 -2.89
N ALA A 81 4.47 -13.84 -3.70
CA ALA A 81 5.21 -12.60 -3.78
C ALA A 81 4.44 -11.45 -3.13
N MET A 82 5.19 -10.48 -2.62
CA MET A 82 4.72 -9.19 -2.10
C MET A 82 5.69 -8.12 -2.59
N ASP A 83 5.15 -6.95 -2.95
CA ASP A 83 5.95 -5.74 -3.08
C ASP A 83 6.12 -5.04 -1.72
N PHE A 84 6.84 -3.93 -1.69
CA PHE A 84 7.12 -3.21 -0.44
C PHE A 84 5.86 -2.71 0.26
N ASP A 85 4.92 -2.14 -0.49
CA ASP A 85 3.67 -1.60 0.08
C ASP A 85 2.76 -2.74 0.57
N ASP A 86 2.78 -3.91 -0.08
CA ASP A 86 2.08 -5.11 0.38
C ASP A 86 2.60 -5.56 1.74
N LEU A 87 3.91 -5.49 2.01
CA LEU A 87 4.44 -5.87 3.32
C LEU A 87 3.83 -5.03 4.44
N LEU A 88 3.71 -3.72 4.20
CA LEU A 88 3.10 -2.81 5.17
C LEU A 88 1.59 -3.05 5.26
N LEU A 89 0.88 -3.10 4.14
CA LEU A 89 -0.58 -3.26 4.13
C LEU A 89 -1.00 -4.59 4.73
N LYS A 90 -0.33 -5.70 4.40
CA LYS A 90 -0.60 -7.01 4.99
C LYS A 90 -0.22 -7.10 6.46
N THR A 91 0.82 -6.38 6.89
CA THR A 91 1.11 -6.24 8.31
C THR A 91 -0.03 -5.53 9.03
N HIS A 92 -0.53 -4.42 8.46
CA HIS A 92 -1.68 -3.72 9.02
C HIS A 92 -2.91 -4.64 9.11
N GLU A 93 -3.31 -5.30 8.01
CA GLU A 93 -4.43 -6.25 7.98
C GLU A 93 -4.28 -7.38 9.01
N LEU A 94 -3.06 -7.92 9.19
CA LEU A 94 -2.78 -8.96 10.18
C LEU A 94 -2.98 -8.45 11.61
N LEU A 95 -2.51 -7.25 11.91
CA LEU A 95 -2.68 -6.63 13.24
C LEU A 95 -4.16 -6.30 13.53
N GLU A 96 -4.96 -6.03 12.51
CA GLU A 96 -6.41 -5.82 12.67
C GLU A 96 -7.17 -7.13 12.87
N SER A 97 -6.85 -8.15 12.08
CA SER A 97 -7.62 -9.39 12.03
C SER A 97 -7.22 -10.43 13.08
N VAL A 98 -6.00 -10.36 13.61
CA VAL A 98 -5.47 -11.33 14.58
C VAL A 98 -5.00 -10.62 15.86
N PRO A 99 -5.90 -10.38 16.83
CA PRO A 99 -5.59 -9.64 18.05
C PRO A 99 -4.44 -10.24 18.88
N GLU A 100 -4.24 -11.56 18.84
CA GLU A 100 -3.13 -12.22 19.54
C GLU A 100 -1.76 -11.77 19.00
N VAL A 101 -1.65 -11.60 17.68
CA VAL A 101 -0.42 -11.11 17.03
C VAL A 101 -0.18 -9.67 17.44
N LEU A 102 -1.21 -8.81 17.40
CA LEU A 102 -1.11 -7.43 17.86
C LEU A 102 -0.68 -7.36 19.34
N TYR A 103 -1.35 -8.10 20.22
CA TYR A 103 -1.05 -8.17 21.65
C TYR A 103 0.41 -8.55 21.90
N LYS A 104 0.90 -9.58 21.22
CA LYS A 104 2.31 -10.02 21.30
C LYS A 104 3.28 -8.88 20.98
N TYR A 105 3.04 -8.11 19.92
CA TYR A 105 3.93 -7.03 19.53
C TYR A 105 3.79 -5.79 20.41
N GLN A 106 2.58 -5.45 20.85
CA GLN A 106 2.35 -4.36 21.81
C GLN A 106 3.11 -4.59 23.13
N HIS A 107 3.19 -5.83 23.62
CA HIS A 107 3.93 -6.16 24.85
C HIS A 107 5.43 -6.30 24.64
N ARG A 108 5.87 -6.52 23.40
CA ARG A 108 7.28 -6.57 23.02
C ARG A 108 7.85 -5.16 22.89
N PHE A 109 7.13 -4.25 22.23
CA PHE A 109 7.58 -2.89 21.95
C PHE A 109 7.09 -1.92 23.03
N LYS A 110 7.85 -1.85 24.14
CA LYS A 110 7.54 -0.94 25.26
C LYS A 110 7.81 0.52 24.96
N HIS A 111 8.71 0.80 24.04
CA HIS A 111 9.09 2.13 23.57
C HIS A 111 9.23 2.06 22.06
N VAL A 112 8.65 3.03 21.36
CA VAL A 112 8.74 3.15 19.90
C VAL A 112 9.36 4.49 19.56
N LEU A 113 10.45 4.46 18.82
CA LEU A 113 11.10 5.65 18.25
C LEU A 113 10.84 5.64 16.75
N ILE A 114 10.27 6.73 16.24
CA ILE A 114 10.16 6.97 14.80
C ILE A 114 11.08 8.14 14.46
N ASP A 115 11.98 7.90 13.52
CA ASP A 115 12.82 8.93 12.90
C ASP A 115 12.22 9.31 11.54
N GLU A 116 12.54 10.50 11.04
CA GLU A 116 12.00 11.05 9.78
C GLU A 116 10.46 10.97 9.68
N PHE A 117 9.77 11.35 10.76
CA PHE A 117 8.32 11.22 10.86
C PHE A 117 7.57 12.03 9.78
N GLN A 118 8.17 13.11 9.27
CA GLN A 118 7.61 13.93 8.19
C GLN A 118 7.42 13.17 6.87
N ASP A 119 8.15 12.07 6.66
CA ASP A 119 8.05 11.25 5.44
C ASP A 119 7.11 10.04 5.64
N THR A 120 6.50 9.91 6.81
CA THR A 120 5.64 8.78 7.16
C THR A 120 4.26 8.90 6.50
N ASN A 121 3.86 7.87 5.75
CA ASN A 121 2.52 7.82 5.16
C ASN A 121 1.45 7.28 6.14
N PHE A 122 0.18 7.39 5.76
CA PHE A 122 -0.95 7.03 6.61
C PHE A 122 -0.95 5.56 7.04
N LEU A 123 -0.58 4.64 6.15
CA LEU A 123 -0.44 3.21 6.44
C LEU A 123 0.64 2.96 7.51
N GLN A 124 1.83 3.54 7.35
CA GLN A 124 2.92 3.39 8.32
C GLN A 124 2.53 3.96 9.70
N TYR A 125 1.97 5.16 9.72
CA TYR A 125 1.46 5.78 10.95
C TYR A 125 0.42 4.88 11.63
N SER A 126 -0.50 4.30 10.87
CA SER A 126 -1.56 3.44 11.39
C SER A 126 -1.02 2.16 12.03
N ILE A 127 0.04 1.56 11.47
CA ILE A 127 0.73 0.41 12.09
C ILE A 127 1.37 0.84 13.41
N VAL A 128 2.17 1.91 13.41
CA VAL A 128 2.91 2.31 14.61
C VAL A 128 1.95 2.71 15.73
N LYS A 129 0.88 3.43 15.40
CA LYS A 129 -0.17 3.79 16.37
C LYS A 129 -0.77 2.56 17.04
N LYS A 130 -1.11 1.52 16.29
CA LYS A 130 -1.62 0.26 16.85
C LYS A 130 -0.59 -0.42 17.76
N LEU A 131 0.67 -0.46 17.34
CA LEU A 131 1.75 -1.09 18.12
C LEU A 131 2.05 -0.36 19.44
N ALA A 132 1.96 0.97 19.45
CA ALA A 132 2.25 1.78 20.63
C ALA A 132 1.06 1.91 21.61
N ASP A 133 -0.15 1.50 21.22
CA ASP A 133 -1.40 1.84 21.93
C ASP A 133 -1.44 1.42 23.42
N VAL A 134 -0.82 0.29 23.77
CA VAL A 134 -0.81 -0.23 25.16
C VAL A 134 0.09 0.59 26.09
N HIS A 135 1.28 0.98 25.63
CA HIS A 135 2.28 1.64 26.46
C HIS A 135 2.33 3.14 26.27
N GLN A 136 1.86 3.63 25.12
CA GLN A 136 1.84 5.04 24.71
C GLN A 136 3.20 5.76 24.79
N ASN A 137 4.29 4.98 24.84
CA ASN A 137 5.66 5.48 24.87
C ASN A 137 6.19 5.63 23.44
N ILE A 138 5.61 6.56 22.70
CA ILE A 138 6.03 6.91 21.34
C ILE A 138 6.84 8.20 21.35
N CYS A 139 8.03 8.15 20.76
CA CYS A 139 8.85 9.33 20.49
C CYS A 139 8.99 9.46 18.98
N VAL A 140 8.65 10.64 18.46
CA VAL A 140 8.76 10.94 17.02
C VAL A 140 9.74 12.08 16.84
N VAL A 141 10.61 11.94 15.84
CA VAL A 141 11.58 12.95 15.42
C VAL A 141 11.32 13.23 13.94
N GLY A 142 11.32 14.50 13.57
CA GLY A 142 11.14 14.93 12.18
C GLY A 142 11.37 16.42 12.02
N ASP A 143 11.60 16.84 10.78
CA ASP A 143 11.82 18.24 10.39
C ASP A 143 10.87 18.62 9.25
N ASP A 144 9.86 19.46 9.55
CA ASP A 144 8.87 19.92 8.58
C ASP A 144 9.51 20.69 7.41
N ALA A 145 10.70 21.28 7.60
CA ALA A 145 11.43 21.98 6.54
C ALA A 145 12.12 21.04 5.54
N GLN A 146 12.11 19.72 5.80
CA GLN A 146 12.77 18.70 4.96
C GLN A 146 11.81 17.70 4.32
N SER A 147 10.49 17.90 4.42
CA SER A 147 9.53 17.05 3.69
C SER A 147 9.67 17.27 2.17
N ILE A 148 9.91 16.20 1.40
CA ILE A 148 10.23 16.22 -0.05
C ILE A 148 9.07 15.66 -0.89
#